data_AF-A0A4S8MRK0-F1
#
_entry.id   AF-A0A4S8MRK0-F1
#
_cell.length_a   1.000
_cell.length_b   1.000
_cell.length_c   1.000
_cell.angle_alpha   90.00
_cell.angle_beta   90.00
_cell.angle_gamma   90.00
#
_symmetry.space_group_name_H-M   'P 1'
#
loop_
_entity.id
_entity.type
_entity.pdbx_description
1 polymer ?
#
loop_
_entity_poly.entity_id
_entity_poly.type
_entity_poly.pdbx_seq_one_letter_code
_entity_poly.pdbx_strand_id
1 'polypeptide(L)'
;MAKTSRLKKLKSRTIGTHDLKDRYAGFYQGAGLACLLSAILERPESYPGFLIDEQPVHPPFEFCISAAGFKSRDPISSRILSETFSTPTLHIVGKMDNIISPEYTKSILDVSTNKRIEEHDGGHFIPSKAPWRKFLIEWMRKGREEDIPSPEVATSTTTTPAASGTATPVGDGNVNANVVPSIESSG
;
A
#
# COMPACT_ATOMS: atom_id res chain seq x y z
N MET A 1 -44.68 8.04 0.57
CA MET A 1 -43.68 9.13 0.50
C MET A 1 -42.48 8.89 1.42
N ALA A 2 -41.65 7.85 1.22
CA ALA A 2 -40.49 7.60 2.09
C ALA A 2 -39.25 7.00 1.41
N LYS A 3 -39.28 6.63 0.12
CA LYS A 3 -38.13 5.99 -0.56
C LYS A 3 -37.20 6.98 -1.29
N THR A 4 -37.66 8.21 -1.56
CA THR A 4 -36.89 9.20 -2.35
C THR A 4 -35.89 10.03 -1.52
N SER A 5 -35.94 9.93 -0.20
CA SER A 5 -35.09 10.68 0.73
C SER A 5 -33.69 10.05 0.92
N ARG A 6 -33.59 8.72 0.94
CA ARG A 6 -32.31 8.01 1.12
C ARG A 6 -31.33 8.16 -0.05
N LEU A 7 -31.85 8.32 -1.27
CA LEU A 7 -31.01 8.41 -2.48
C LEU A 7 -30.32 9.78 -2.61
N LYS A 8 -30.90 10.85 -2.05
CA LYS A 8 -30.25 12.17 -1.99
C LYS A 8 -29.16 12.24 -0.91
N LYS A 9 -29.28 11.45 0.16
CA LYS A 9 -28.28 11.39 1.24
C LYS A 9 -27.00 10.62 0.85
N LEU A 10 -27.05 9.84 -0.25
CA LEU A 10 -25.91 9.06 -0.72
C LEU A 10 -24.97 9.84 -1.67
N LYS A 11 -25.42 10.98 -2.22
CA LYS A 11 -24.62 11.85 -3.10
C LYS A 11 -23.77 12.91 -2.36
N SER A 12 -23.80 12.94 -1.02
CA SER A 12 -23.06 13.92 -0.20
C SER A 12 -21.83 13.34 0.51
N ARG A 13 -21.44 12.09 0.22
CA ARG A 13 -20.17 11.50 0.70
C ARG A 13 -19.07 11.56 -0.35
N THR A 14 -19.13 12.55 -1.23
CA THR A 14 -17.99 12.96 -2.04
C THR A 14 -16.94 13.47 -1.05
N ILE A 15 -15.91 12.65 -0.81
CA ILE A 15 -14.54 13.11 -0.57
C ILE A 15 -14.34 14.45 -1.29
N GLY A 16 -13.86 15.48 -0.58
CA GLY A 16 -13.94 16.90 -0.97
C GLY A 16 -13.46 17.21 -2.39
N THR A 17 -13.72 18.44 -2.83
CA THR A 17 -13.57 19.02 -4.18
C THR A 17 -12.20 18.93 -4.88
N HIS A 18 -11.29 18.06 -4.42
CA HIS A 18 -10.03 17.74 -5.07
C HIS A 18 -10.26 16.70 -6.18
N ASP A 19 -9.71 16.92 -7.37
CA ASP A 19 -9.80 15.95 -8.45
C ASP A 19 -9.06 14.68 -8.03
N LEU A 20 -9.72 13.51 -8.12
CA LEU A 20 -9.13 12.22 -7.77
C LEU A 20 -7.91 11.87 -8.63
N LYS A 21 -7.72 12.57 -9.74
CA LYS A 21 -6.64 12.33 -10.71
C LYS A 21 -5.25 12.61 -10.16
N ASP A 22 -5.14 13.44 -9.13
CA ASP A 22 -3.85 13.85 -8.57
C ASP A 22 -3.32 12.93 -7.46
N ARG A 23 -3.96 11.76 -7.28
CA ARG A 23 -3.71 10.87 -6.13
C ARG A 23 -3.51 9.45 -6.61
N TYR A 24 -2.43 8.81 -6.16
CA TYR A 24 -2.15 7.43 -6.52
C TYR A 24 -1.96 6.56 -5.27
N ALA A 25 -2.47 5.33 -5.33
CA ALA A 25 -2.33 4.33 -4.27
C ALA A 25 -1.90 2.99 -4.87
N GLY A 26 -0.88 2.37 -4.28
CA GLY A 26 -0.31 1.12 -4.74
C GLY A 26 -0.08 0.13 -3.59
N PHE A 27 -0.12 -1.16 -3.93
CA PHE A 27 0.22 -2.26 -3.04
C PHE A 27 1.30 -3.13 -3.68
N TYR A 28 2.27 -3.61 -2.90
CA TYR A 28 3.36 -4.47 -3.35
C TYR A 28 4.13 -3.85 -4.53
N GLN A 29 4.14 -4.49 -5.70
CA GLN A 29 4.73 -3.94 -6.92
C GLN A 29 4.09 -2.60 -7.32
N GLY A 30 2.78 -2.46 -7.13
CA GLY A 30 2.06 -1.21 -7.40
C GLY A 30 2.51 -0.08 -6.48
N ALA A 31 2.96 -0.38 -5.25
CA ALA A 31 3.48 0.62 -4.32
C ALA A 31 4.85 1.16 -4.77
N GLY A 32 5.73 0.29 -5.26
CA GLY A 32 6.99 0.71 -5.89
C GLY A 32 6.75 1.58 -7.13
N LEU A 33 5.80 1.18 -7.99
CA LEU A 33 5.40 1.97 -9.16
C LEU A 33 4.81 3.32 -8.77
N ALA A 34 4.01 3.38 -7.70
CA ALA A 34 3.44 4.62 -7.19
C ALA A 34 4.54 5.65 -6.85
N CYS A 35 5.55 5.23 -6.10
CA CYS A 35 6.70 6.07 -5.77
C CYS A 35 7.56 6.43 -6.99
N LEU A 36 7.72 5.50 -7.93
CA LEU A 36 8.41 5.77 -9.20
C LEU A 36 7.70 6.86 -10.00
N LEU A 37 6.37 6.78 -10.12
CA LEU A 37 5.56 7.77 -10.81
C LEU A 37 5.61 9.12 -10.07
N SER A 38 5.57 9.14 -8.74
CA SER A 38 5.80 10.37 -7.95
C SER A 38 7.12 11.05 -8.34
N ALA A 39 8.21 10.28 -8.40
CA ALA A 39 9.52 10.81 -8.77
C ALA A 39 9.59 11.30 -10.23
N ILE A 40 8.93 10.59 -11.16
CA ILE A 40 8.86 11.00 -12.58
C ILE A 40 8.06 12.29 -12.73
N LEU A 41 6.91 12.41 -12.07
CA LEU A 41 6.05 13.60 -12.23
C LEU A 41 6.64 14.85 -11.57
N GLU A 42 7.51 14.70 -10.57
CA GLU A 42 8.32 15.80 -10.02
C GLU A 42 9.47 16.22 -10.95
N ARG A 43 9.99 15.29 -11.77
CA ARG A 43 11.15 15.47 -12.66
C ARG A 43 10.89 14.80 -14.01
N PRO A 44 9.95 15.30 -14.83
CA PRO A 44 9.51 14.61 -16.03
C PRO A 44 10.62 14.45 -17.09
N GLU A 45 11.65 15.30 -17.06
CA GLU A 45 12.87 15.18 -17.87
C GLU A 45 13.69 13.92 -17.58
N SER A 46 13.52 13.31 -16.39
CA SER A 46 14.18 12.05 -16.02
C SER A 46 13.66 10.85 -16.82
N TYR A 47 12.47 10.98 -17.42
CA TYR A 47 11.85 9.94 -18.24
C TYR A 47 11.00 10.57 -19.38
N PRO A 48 11.62 10.88 -20.54
CA PRO A 48 10.95 11.57 -21.65
C PRO A 48 9.68 10.92 -22.19
N GLY A 49 9.48 9.61 -21.96
CA GLY A 49 8.23 8.93 -22.30
C GLY A 49 6.98 9.41 -21.54
N PHE A 50 7.16 10.27 -20.53
CA PHE A 50 6.10 10.94 -19.77
C PHE A 50 5.85 12.39 -20.22
N LEU A 51 6.41 12.78 -21.38
CA LEU A 51 6.20 14.07 -22.01
C LEU A 51 5.35 13.91 -23.28
N ILE A 52 4.39 14.82 -23.49
CA ILE A 52 3.67 15.02 -24.76
C ILE A 52 3.91 16.48 -25.15
N ASP A 53 4.45 16.72 -26.35
CA ASP A 53 4.84 18.06 -26.82
C ASP A 53 5.73 18.82 -25.82
N GLU A 54 6.72 18.12 -25.24
CA GLU A 54 7.64 18.63 -24.20
C GLU A 54 6.94 19.06 -22.89
N GLN A 55 5.67 18.72 -22.71
CA GLN A 55 4.91 18.98 -21.48
C GLN A 55 4.64 17.68 -20.72
N PRO A 56 4.71 17.69 -19.38
CA PRO A 56 4.38 16.53 -18.59
C PRO A 56 2.91 16.13 -18.79
N VAL A 57 2.66 14.84 -18.92
CA VAL A 57 1.29 14.29 -19.09
C VAL A 57 0.39 14.52 -17.86
N HIS A 58 0.99 14.82 -16.72
CA HIS A 58 0.30 15.03 -15.45
C HIS A 58 1.17 15.93 -14.54
N PRO A 59 0.58 16.80 -13.70
CA PRO A 59 1.34 17.50 -12.65
C PRO A 59 1.88 16.52 -11.59
N PRO A 60 2.76 16.94 -10.67
CA PRO A 60 3.11 16.13 -9.49
C PRO A 60 1.87 15.71 -8.70
N PHE A 61 1.89 14.51 -8.10
CA PHE A 61 0.77 14.05 -7.28
C PHE A 61 0.62 14.90 -6.00
N GLU A 62 -0.62 15.09 -5.57
CA GLU A 62 -0.95 15.71 -4.28
C GLU A 62 -0.41 14.84 -3.12
N PHE A 63 -0.60 13.52 -3.22
CA PHE A 63 0.02 12.53 -2.35
C PHE A 63 0.02 11.14 -3.00
N CYS A 64 0.80 10.24 -2.40
CA CYS A 64 0.93 8.84 -2.77
C CYS A 64 0.66 7.94 -1.54
N ILE A 65 0.06 6.76 -1.75
CA ILE A 65 -0.02 5.70 -0.74
C ILE A 65 0.77 4.48 -1.25
N SER A 66 1.76 4.06 -0.47
CA SER A 66 2.65 2.93 -0.74
C SER A 66 2.47 1.87 0.35
N ALA A 67 1.72 0.80 0.08
CA ALA A 67 1.55 -0.29 1.03
C ALA A 67 2.41 -1.50 0.66
N ALA A 68 3.26 -1.96 1.59
CA ALA A 68 4.23 -3.03 1.36
C ALA A 68 5.13 -2.80 0.12
N GLY A 69 5.56 -1.54 -0.08
CA GLY A 69 6.34 -1.12 -1.24
C GLY A 69 7.83 -1.39 -1.12
N PHE A 70 8.48 -1.45 -2.28
CA PHE A 70 9.92 -1.60 -2.43
C PHE A 70 10.37 -0.96 -3.75
N LYS A 71 11.66 -0.62 -3.88
CA LYS A 71 12.21 -0.20 -5.17
C LYS A 71 12.32 -1.40 -6.11
N SER A 72 11.76 -1.28 -7.31
CA SER A 72 12.05 -2.24 -8.37
C SER A 72 13.52 -2.16 -8.78
N ARG A 73 14.11 -3.32 -9.10
CA ARG A 73 15.51 -3.47 -9.52
C ARG A 73 15.74 -3.26 -11.01
N ASP A 74 14.69 -2.95 -11.76
CA ASP A 74 14.87 -2.63 -13.17
C ASP A 74 15.73 -1.35 -13.33
N PRO A 75 16.47 -1.22 -14.44
CA PRO A 75 17.39 -0.09 -14.63
C PRO A 75 16.72 1.28 -14.62
N ILE A 76 15.47 1.37 -15.08
CA ILE A 76 14.72 2.62 -15.17
C ILE A 76 14.34 3.08 -13.76
N SER A 77 13.70 2.20 -12.98
CA SER A 77 13.38 2.44 -11.58
C SER A 77 14.63 2.79 -10.77
N SER A 78 15.71 2.03 -10.96
CA SER A 78 16.96 2.23 -10.22
C SER A 78 17.61 3.58 -10.52
N ARG A 79 17.55 4.04 -11.78
CA ARG A 79 18.06 5.36 -12.19
C ARG A 79 17.19 6.49 -11.69
N ILE A 80 15.86 6.38 -11.78
CA ILE A 80 14.97 7.46 -11.38
C ILE A 80 14.95 7.62 -9.86
N LEU A 81 14.92 6.50 -9.14
CA LEU A 81 14.95 6.43 -7.67
C LEU A 81 16.37 6.34 -7.08
N SER A 82 17.40 6.71 -7.85
CA SER A 82 18.72 7.04 -7.29
C SER A 82 18.69 8.40 -6.59
N GLU A 83 17.75 9.26 -6.99
CA GLU A 83 17.44 10.52 -6.34
C GLU A 83 16.17 10.39 -5.49
N THR A 84 16.00 11.33 -4.58
CA THR A 84 14.81 11.40 -3.72
C THR A 84 13.64 12.09 -4.42
N PHE A 85 12.45 11.93 -3.87
CA PHE A 85 11.24 12.65 -4.28
C PHE A 85 10.46 13.14 -3.05
N SER A 86 9.74 14.25 -3.21
CA SER A 86 9.13 15.03 -2.12
C SER A 86 7.59 14.99 -2.10
N THR A 87 6.97 14.25 -3.02
CA THR A 87 5.53 13.96 -3.01
C THR A 87 5.16 13.39 -1.64
N PRO A 88 4.17 13.98 -0.94
CA PRO A 88 3.69 13.43 0.33
C PRO A 88 3.31 11.96 0.19
N THR A 89 3.98 11.07 0.92
CA THR A 89 3.79 9.62 0.76
C THR A 89 3.46 8.95 2.09
N LEU A 90 2.32 8.27 2.15
CA LEU A 90 2.00 7.36 3.24
C LEU A 90 2.57 5.98 2.91
N HIS A 91 3.53 5.52 3.71
CA HIS A 91 4.05 4.16 3.65
C HIS A 91 3.37 3.30 4.73
N ILE A 92 2.77 2.19 4.31
CA ILE A 92 2.15 1.22 5.22
C ILE A 92 3.04 -0.03 5.25
N VAL A 93 3.55 -0.37 6.42
CA VAL A 93 4.54 -1.45 6.61
C VAL A 93 3.99 -2.51 7.55
N GLY A 94 4.02 -3.78 7.13
CA GLY A 94 3.72 -4.91 7.99
C GLY A 94 4.96 -5.35 8.75
N LYS A 95 4.94 -5.35 10.09
CA LYS A 95 6.09 -5.76 10.91
C LYS A 95 6.46 -7.24 10.76
N MET A 96 5.49 -8.07 10.37
CA MET A 96 5.65 -9.51 10.18
C MET A 96 5.66 -9.87 8.68
N ASP A 97 5.96 -8.93 7.79
CA ASP A 97 6.06 -9.17 6.36
C ASP A 97 7.30 -10.03 6.07
N ASN A 98 7.07 -11.24 5.55
CA ASN A 98 8.12 -12.18 5.16
C ASN A 98 8.36 -12.23 3.64
N ILE A 99 7.62 -11.43 2.86
CA ILE A 99 7.75 -11.33 1.41
C ILE A 99 8.73 -10.21 1.05
N ILE A 100 8.60 -9.06 1.70
CA ILE A 100 9.49 -7.90 1.51
C ILE A 100 10.44 -7.80 2.69
N SER A 101 11.74 -7.97 2.44
CA SER A 101 12.75 -7.83 3.49
C SER A 101 12.81 -6.40 4.04
N PRO A 102 13.27 -6.20 5.29
CA PRO A 102 13.44 -4.89 5.89
C PRO A 102 14.33 -3.96 5.05
N GLU A 103 15.35 -4.49 4.38
CA GLU A 103 16.26 -3.73 3.53
C GLU A 103 15.56 -3.17 2.28
N TYR A 104 14.66 -3.95 1.66
CA TYR A 104 13.88 -3.47 0.52
C TYR A 104 12.86 -2.43 0.93
N THR A 105 12.17 -2.62 2.06
CA THR A 105 11.27 -1.62 2.63
C THR A 105 12.05 -0.34 2.94
N LYS A 106 13.17 -0.44 3.65
CA LYS A 106 14.04 0.70 3.96
C LYS A 106 14.47 1.43 2.69
N SER A 107 14.81 0.70 1.63
CA SER A 107 15.23 1.32 0.37
C SER A 107 14.20 2.31 -0.17
N ILE A 108 12.90 1.96 -0.21
CA ILE A 108 11.87 2.86 -0.73
C ILE A 108 11.55 4.01 0.24
N LEU A 109 11.67 3.76 1.55
CA LEU A 109 11.52 4.79 2.58
C LEU A 109 12.63 5.85 2.50
N ASP A 110 13.88 5.44 2.23
CA ASP A 110 15.03 6.33 2.17
C ASP A 110 14.94 7.35 1.02
N VAL A 111 14.26 7.00 -0.08
CA VAL A 111 14.08 7.92 -1.23
C VAL A 111 12.87 8.84 -1.11
N SER A 112 11.95 8.56 -0.18
CA SER A 112 10.77 9.39 0.07
C SER A 112 11.08 10.38 1.19
N THR A 113 11.34 11.64 0.85
CA THR A 113 11.74 12.67 1.85
C THR A 113 10.55 13.15 2.66
N ASN A 114 9.40 13.27 2.01
CA ASN A 114 8.14 13.69 2.58
C ASN A 114 7.25 12.46 2.91
N LYS A 115 7.72 11.62 3.82
CA LYS A 115 7.04 10.37 4.18
C LYS A 115 6.34 10.44 5.53
N ARG A 116 5.19 9.77 5.60
CA ARG A 116 4.57 9.28 6.83
C ARG A 116 4.66 7.76 6.82
N ILE A 117 5.09 7.16 7.92
CA ILE A 117 5.19 5.70 8.06
C ILE A 117 4.16 5.26 9.08
N GLU A 118 3.32 4.30 8.69
CA GLU A 118 2.38 3.63 9.59
C GLU A 118 2.62 2.13 9.55
N GLU A 119 2.88 1.55 10.73
CA GLU A 119 3.18 0.13 10.86
C GLU A 119 1.99 -0.62 11.44
N HIS A 120 1.73 -1.84 10.97
CA HIS A 120 0.80 -2.77 11.60
C HIS A 120 1.51 -4.08 11.99
N ASP A 121 0.98 -4.77 12.99
CA ASP A 121 1.57 -6.02 13.50
C ASP A 121 1.31 -7.25 12.59
N GLY A 122 0.87 -7.03 11.35
CA GLY A 122 0.57 -8.07 10.37
C GLY A 122 1.69 -8.33 9.37
N GLY A 123 1.46 -9.27 8.46
CA GLY A 123 2.34 -9.57 7.32
C GLY A 123 2.00 -8.77 6.06
N HIS A 124 2.07 -9.42 4.91
CA HIS A 124 1.97 -8.78 3.59
C HIS A 124 0.53 -8.49 3.14
N PHE A 125 -0.12 -7.47 3.74
CA PHE A 125 -1.47 -7.05 3.35
C PHE A 125 -1.76 -5.59 3.72
N ILE A 126 -2.83 -5.01 3.14
CA ILE A 126 -3.34 -3.70 3.57
C ILE A 126 -4.24 -3.90 4.81
N PRO A 127 -3.93 -3.29 5.96
CA PRO A 127 -4.72 -3.47 7.17
C PRO A 127 -6.14 -2.94 7.02
N SER A 128 -7.11 -3.77 7.40
CA SER A 128 -8.54 -3.52 7.13
C SER A 128 -9.38 -3.36 8.39
N LYS A 129 -8.77 -3.37 9.60
CA LYS A 129 -9.47 -3.13 10.87
C LYS A 129 -10.09 -1.74 10.93
N ALA A 130 -11.09 -1.54 11.77
CA ALA A 130 -11.85 -0.29 11.82
C ALA A 130 -10.99 0.98 12.04
N PRO A 131 -9.97 0.99 12.92
CA PRO A 131 -9.08 2.15 13.06
C PRO A 131 -8.32 2.47 11.76
N TRP A 132 -7.76 1.45 11.11
CA TRP A 132 -7.07 1.56 9.84
C TRP A 132 -7.96 2.09 8.71
N ARG A 133 -9.19 1.59 8.58
CA ARG A 133 -10.12 2.13 7.58
C ARG A 133 -10.46 3.60 7.81
N LYS A 134 -10.68 4.00 9.08
CA LYS A 134 -10.93 5.41 9.43
C LYS A 134 -9.73 6.28 9.06
N PHE A 135 -8.54 5.85 9.46
CA PHE A 135 -7.29 6.51 9.12
C PHE A 135 -7.10 6.69 7.61
N LEU A 136 -7.24 5.63 6.82
CA LEU A 136 -7.08 5.69 5.36
C LEU A 136 -8.12 6.59 4.70
N ILE A 137 -9.37 6.59 5.18
CA ILE A 137 -10.41 7.50 4.68
C ILE A 137 -10.01 8.95 4.96
N GLU A 138 -9.54 9.27 6.17
CA GLU A 138 -9.11 10.63 6.50
C GLU A 138 -7.87 11.03 5.69
N TRP A 139 -6.88 10.14 5.55
CA TRP A 139 -5.71 10.38 4.70
C TRP A 139 -6.12 10.64 3.25
N MET A 140 -7.01 9.83 2.67
CA MET A 140 -7.50 10.05 1.30
C MET A 140 -8.30 11.35 1.16
N ARG A 141 -8.93 11.86 2.22
CA ARG A 141 -9.67 13.12 2.19
C ARG A 141 -8.77 14.34 2.29
N LYS A 142 -7.75 14.26 3.15
CA LYS A 142 -6.95 15.37 3.65
C LYS A 142 -5.51 15.38 3.14
N GLY A 143 -5.05 14.27 2.58
CA GLY A 143 -3.65 14.07 2.22
C GLY A 143 -2.74 14.06 3.45
N ARG A 144 -1.57 14.71 3.32
CA ARG A 144 -0.62 14.90 4.42
C ARG A 144 -1.04 16.07 5.30
N GLU A 145 -2.08 15.87 6.10
CA GLU A 145 -2.32 16.68 7.29
C GLU A 145 -1.63 16.02 8.49
N GLU A 146 -0.85 16.79 9.26
CA GLU A 146 -0.10 16.29 10.42
C GLU A 146 -1.01 15.82 11.57
N ASP A 147 -2.28 16.28 11.60
CA ASP A 147 -3.24 16.01 12.68
C ASP A 147 -4.01 14.68 12.56
N ILE A 148 -3.80 13.89 11.50
CA ILE A 148 -4.50 12.59 11.37
C ILE A 148 -3.89 11.60 12.38
N PRO A 149 -4.62 11.05 13.36
CA PRO A 149 -4.04 10.15 14.37
C PRO A 149 -3.64 8.80 13.78
N SER A 150 -2.52 8.22 14.26
CA SER A 150 -2.10 6.88 13.86
C SER A 150 -3.13 5.80 14.26
N PRO A 151 -3.41 4.83 13.37
CA PRO A 151 -4.46 3.83 13.58
C PRO A 151 -4.16 2.84 14.72
N GLU A 152 -2.90 2.55 15.03
CA GLU A 152 -2.53 1.61 16.10
C GLU A 152 -2.73 2.20 17.51
N VAL A 153 -2.54 3.52 17.70
CA VAL A 153 -2.78 4.18 19.00
C VAL A 153 -4.25 4.06 19.43
N ALA A 154 -5.16 4.03 18.45
CA ALA A 154 -6.59 3.84 18.69
C ALA A 154 -6.98 2.39 19.07
N THR A 155 -6.08 1.41 18.88
CA THR A 155 -6.31 0.00 19.27
C THR A 155 -5.96 -0.24 20.74
N SER A 156 -4.94 0.45 21.27
CA SER A 156 -4.43 0.28 22.65
C SER A 156 -5.42 0.66 23.77
N THR A 157 -6.50 1.39 23.47
CA THR A 157 -7.50 1.82 24.47
C THR A 157 -8.75 0.94 24.53
N THR A 158 -8.82 -0.15 23.77
CA THR A 158 -10.01 -1.02 23.75
C THR A 158 -9.65 -2.47 24.10
N THR A 159 -9.64 -2.80 25.39
CA THR A 159 -9.63 -4.19 25.87
C THR A 159 -11.01 -4.80 25.58
N THR A 160 -11.11 -5.74 24.63
CA THR A 160 -12.30 -6.59 24.44
C THR A 160 -11.86 -7.98 23.94
N PRO A 161 -12.46 -9.10 24.42
CA PRO A 161 -11.89 -10.44 24.26
C PRO A 161 -11.97 -10.97 22.83
N ALA A 162 -11.02 -11.85 22.51
CA ALA A 162 -10.92 -12.54 21.24
C ALA A 162 -12.18 -13.36 20.90
N ALA A 163 -12.80 -13.05 19.77
CA ALA A 163 -13.64 -13.98 19.04
C ALA A 163 -12.88 -14.39 17.76
N SER A 164 -12.10 -15.47 17.87
CA SER A 164 -11.52 -16.14 16.70
C SER A 164 -12.52 -17.19 16.22
N GLY A 165 -13.17 -16.91 15.10
CA GLY A 165 -14.04 -17.85 14.42
C GLY A 165 -13.74 -17.80 12.93
N THR A 166 -12.95 -18.75 12.45
CA THR A 166 -13.18 -19.48 11.19
C THR A 166 -12.34 -20.75 11.25
N ALA A 167 -12.98 -21.88 11.51
CA ALA A 167 -12.41 -23.20 11.34
C ALA A 167 -12.52 -23.60 9.85
N THR A 168 -11.41 -23.98 9.25
CA THR A 168 -11.38 -24.67 7.95
C THR A 168 -11.91 -26.10 8.17
N PRO A 169 -12.82 -26.63 7.33
CA PRO A 169 -13.24 -28.02 7.47
C PRO A 169 -12.12 -28.94 6.97
N VAL A 170 -11.73 -29.90 7.79
CA VAL A 170 -10.90 -31.05 7.38
C VAL A 170 -11.83 -32.02 6.66
N GLY A 171 -11.58 -32.25 5.37
CA GLY A 171 -12.24 -33.30 4.61
C GLY A 171 -11.60 -34.65 4.92
N ASP A 172 -12.37 -35.57 5.47
CA ASP A 172 -12.03 -36.99 5.54
C ASP A 172 -11.90 -37.57 4.12
N GLY A 173 -10.78 -38.26 3.88
CA GLY A 173 -10.51 -38.87 2.57
C GLY A 173 -9.27 -39.75 2.59
N ASN A 174 -9.40 -40.92 3.21
CA ASN A 174 -8.45 -42.03 3.11
C ASN A 174 -8.35 -42.53 1.66
N VAL A 175 -7.17 -42.45 1.03
CA VAL A 175 -6.76 -43.36 -0.05
C VAL A 175 -5.29 -43.75 0.13
N ASN A 176 -5.08 -45.05 -0.01
CA ASN A 176 -3.89 -45.81 0.31
C ASN A 176 -2.94 -45.93 -0.90
N ALA A 177 -1.67 -46.25 -0.61
CA ALA A 177 -0.63 -46.80 -1.49
C ALA A 177 0.01 -45.87 -2.56
N ASN A 178 1.30 -45.56 -2.40
CA ASN A 178 2.32 -46.30 -3.16
C ASN A 178 3.74 -46.17 -2.59
N VAL A 179 4.44 -47.29 -2.69
CA VAL A 179 5.80 -47.58 -2.22
C VAL A 179 6.84 -46.79 -3.03
N VAL A 180 7.83 -46.21 -2.35
CA VAL A 180 9.06 -45.67 -2.95
C VAL A 180 10.19 -46.66 -2.68
N PRO A 181 10.87 -47.25 -3.68
CA PRO A 181 12.08 -48.01 -3.42
C PRO A 181 13.29 -47.07 -3.35
N SER A 182 14.06 -47.22 -2.27
CA SER A 182 15.36 -46.61 -2.05
C SER A 182 16.35 -47.03 -3.14
N ILE A 183 17.11 -46.06 -3.66
CA ILE A 183 18.28 -46.31 -4.50
C ILE A 183 19.50 -46.00 -3.62
N GLU A 184 20.20 -47.05 -3.18
CA GLU A 184 21.50 -46.95 -2.52
C GLU A 184 22.60 -46.68 -3.56
N SER A 185 23.60 -45.90 -3.15
CA SER A 185 24.82 -45.65 -3.91
C SER A 185 25.95 -46.59 -3.45
N SER A 186 26.89 -46.84 -4.38
CA SER A 186 28.28 -47.28 -4.18
C SER A 186 28.54 -48.79 -4.22
N GLY A 187 29.38 -49.18 -5.20
CA GLY A 187 29.91 -50.52 -5.42
C GLY A 187 30.24 -50.76 -6.88
#